data_AF-A0A0Q4HAC3-F1
#
_entry.id   AF-A0A0Q4HAC3-F1
#
_cell.length_a   1.000
_cell.length_b   1.000
_cell.length_c   1.000
_cell.angle_alpha   90.00
_cell.angle_beta   90.00
_cell.angle_gamma   90.00
#
_symmetry.space_group_name_H-M   'P 1'
#
loop_
_entity.id
_entity.type
_entity.pdbx_description
1 polymer ?
#
loop_
_entity_poly.entity_id
_entity_poly.type
_entity_poly.pdbx_seq_one_letter_code
_entity_poly.pdbx_strand_id
1 'polypeptide(L)'
;MYHRITDAPARTTTTPQSTGLPPIGLPPIGTWWTLLDRGLQREILANPTEPLRPFVVRRVHEICGIAVDASPAQPVQLGANERAYIAGWAHAVDWT
;
A
#
# COMPACT_ATOMS: atom_id res chain seq x y z
N MET A 1 40.26 39.99 8.44
CA MET A 1 39.30 39.61 9.51
C MET A 1 37.95 40.11 9.02
N TYR A 2 36.96 39.32 8.62
CA TYR A 2 36.47 38.02 9.08
C TYR A 2 35.84 37.31 7.87
N HIS A 3 36.08 36.02 7.71
CA HIS A 3 35.39 35.15 6.75
C HIS A 3 34.09 34.60 7.36
N ARG A 4 33.17 34.18 6.47
CA ARG A 4 32.13 33.14 6.57
C ARG A 4 30.69 33.65 6.44
N ILE A 5 30.15 33.55 5.23
CA ILE A 5 28.78 33.08 5.05
C ILE A 5 28.85 31.84 4.15
N THR A 6 28.28 30.79 4.72
CA THR A 6 28.16 29.41 4.28
C THR A 6 27.61 29.28 2.86
N ASP A 7 28.37 28.55 2.04
CA ASP A 7 27.87 27.84 0.87
C ASP A 7 26.81 26.83 1.34
N ALA A 8 25.55 27.08 0.98
CA ALA A 8 24.49 26.09 1.11
C ALA A 8 24.26 25.51 -0.29
N PRO A 9 24.75 24.29 -0.58
CA PRO A 9 24.44 23.68 -1.86
C PRO A 9 23.01 23.14 -1.83
N ALA A 10 22.30 23.47 -2.89
CA ALA A 10 21.15 22.75 -3.43
C ALA A 10 20.00 22.45 -2.45
N ARG A 11 18.92 23.24 -2.58
CA ARG A 11 17.58 22.69 -2.51
C ARG A 11 17.51 21.59 -3.58
N THR A 12 17.75 20.35 -3.18
CA THR A 12 17.42 19.19 -4.02
C THR A 12 15.92 19.26 -4.25
N THR A 13 15.59 19.69 -5.46
CA THR A 13 14.37 19.38 -6.18
C THR A 13 13.84 18.06 -5.67
N THR A 14 12.71 18.10 -4.96
CA THR A 14 11.94 16.91 -4.65
C THR A 14 11.68 16.22 -5.97
N THR A 15 12.41 15.13 -6.20
CA THR A 15 12.23 14.24 -7.32
C THR A 15 10.74 13.93 -7.40
N PRO A 16 10.02 14.24 -8.49
CA PRO A 16 8.79 13.52 -8.73
C PRO A 16 9.22 12.07 -8.86
N GLN A 17 8.91 11.25 -7.85
CA GLN A 17 9.04 9.81 -8.01
C GLN A 17 8.02 9.41 -9.07
N SER A 18 8.45 9.45 -10.33
CA SER A 18 8.00 8.52 -11.34
C SER A 18 8.38 7.14 -10.84
N THR A 19 7.53 6.55 -10.01
CA THR A 19 7.65 5.14 -9.69
C THR A 19 6.98 4.40 -10.84
N GLY A 20 7.78 4.01 -11.85
CA GLY A 20 7.42 2.84 -12.64
C GLY A 20 6.99 1.75 -11.67
N LEU A 21 5.79 1.20 -11.86
CA LEU A 21 5.20 0.19 -11.00
C LEU A 21 6.27 -0.86 -10.65
N PRO A 22 6.60 -1.07 -9.35
CA PRO A 22 7.48 -2.17 -8.98
C PRO A 22 6.86 -3.49 -9.48
N PRO A 23 7.68 -4.48 -9.82
CA PRO A 23 7.20 -5.73 -10.42
C PRO A 23 6.24 -6.43 -9.45
N ILE A 24 4.94 -6.35 -9.75
CA ILE A 24 3.85 -7.20 -9.24
C ILE A 24 3.76 -7.21 -7.70
N GLY A 25 3.42 -6.06 -7.09
CA GLY A 25 3.09 -5.94 -5.67
C GLY A 25 1.81 -5.13 -5.44
N LEU A 26 1.26 -5.16 -4.21
CA LEU A 26 0.10 -4.32 -3.87
C LEU A 26 0.48 -2.84 -3.87
N PRO A 27 -0.43 -1.95 -4.30
CA PRO A 27 -0.30 -0.53 -4.04
C PRO A 27 -0.28 -0.25 -2.52
N PRO A 28 0.24 0.92 -2.09
CA PRO A 28 0.33 1.27 -0.67
C PRO A 28 -1.01 1.07 0.06
N ILE A 29 -0.97 0.42 1.23
CA ILE A 29 -2.16 0.02 2.00
C ILE A 29 -3.15 1.18 2.26
N GLY A 30 -2.63 2.39 2.48
CA GLY A 30 -3.45 3.59 2.72
C GLY A 30 -4.27 4.04 1.51
N THR A 31 -3.92 3.61 0.29
CA THR A 31 -4.61 4.00 -0.94
C THR A 31 -5.90 3.21 -1.16
N TRP A 32 -6.00 1.99 -0.64
CA TRP A 32 -7.12 1.09 -0.94
C TRP A 32 -7.83 0.53 0.28
N TRP A 33 -7.19 0.44 1.45
CA TRP A 33 -7.77 -0.20 2.63
C TRP A 33 -9.14 0.36 2.99
N THR A 34 -9.26 1.68 3.10
CA THR A 34 -10.50 2.39 3.49
C THR A 34 -11.57 2.36 2.40
N LEU A 35 -11.19 2.08 1.15
CA LEU A 35 -12.09 2.00 -0.01
C LEU A 35 -12.58 0.57 -0.26
N LEU A 36 -11.97 -0.41 0.40
CA LEU A 36 -12.34 -1.81 0.27
C LEU A 36 -13.68 -2.08 0.96
N ASP A 37 -14.44 -3.03 0.44
CA ASP A 37 -15.67 -3.51 1.07
C ASP A 37 -15.40 -4.07 2.48
N ARG A 38 -16.33 -3.82 3.41
CA ARG A 38 -16.22 -4.27 4.81
C ARG A 38 -16.10 -5.80 4.93
N GLY A 39 -16.76 -6.56 4.06
CA GLY A 39 -16.63 -8.01 4.01
C GLY A 39 -15.19 -8.45 3.69
N LEU A 40 -14.56 -7.80 2.71
CA LEU A 40 -13.18 -8.10 2.35
C LEU A 40 -12.18 -7.61 3.40
N GLN A 41 -12.42 -6.45 4.03
CA GLN A 41 -11.60 -5.98 5.15
C GLN A 41 -11.62 -7.00 6.30
N ARG A 42 -12.79 -7.57 6.65
CA ARG A 42 -12.91 -8.63 7.65
C ARG A 42 -12.18 -9.90 7.25
N GLU A 43 -12.28 -10.31 5.99
CA GLU A 43 -11.58 -11.50 5.47
C GLU A 43 -10.05 -11.36 5.65
N ILE A 44 -9.51 -10.18 5.32
CA ILE A 44 -8.08 -9.87 5.48
C ILE A 44 -7.69 -9.82 6.96
N LEU A 45 -8.51 -9.20 7.81
CA LEU A 45 -8.26 -9.12 9.26
C LEU A 45 -8.35 -10.49 9.96
N ALA A 46 -9.15 -11.41 9.44
CA ALA A 46 -9.25 -12.75 9.99
C ALA A 46 -7.94 -13.53 9.83
N ASN A 47 -7.21 -13.34 8.73
CA ASN A 47 -5.96 -14.04 8.43
C ASN A 47 -4.91 -13.11 7.79
N PRO A 48 -4.37 -12.11 8.53
CA PRO A 48 -3.50 -11.07 7.95
C PRO A 48 -2.11 -11.58 7.57
N THR A 49 -1.74 -12.78 8.02
CA THR A 49 -0.49 -13.47 7.68
C THR A 49 -0.66 -14.43 6.51
N GLU A 50 -1.87 -14.70 6.06
CA GLU A 50 -2.10 -15.57 4.90
C GLU A 50 -1.95 -14.80 3.59
N PRO A 51 -1.61 -15.48 2.49
CA PRO A 51 -1.71 -14.90 1.16
C PRO A 51 -3.11 -14.34 0.89
N LEU A 52 -3.17 -13.14 0.32
CA LEU A 52 -4.43 -12.57 -0.13
C LEU A 52 -5.01 -13.40 -1.27
N ARG A 53 -6.32 -13.62 -1.20
CA ARG A 53 -7.04 -14.30 -2.27
C ARG A 53 -6.90 -13.50 -3.57
N PRO A 54 -6.82 -14.17 -4.74
CA PRO A 54 -6.70 -13.48 -6.03
C PRO A 54 -7.82 -12.46 -6.27
N PHE A 55 -9.03 -12.74 -5.76
CA PHE A 55 -10.15 -11.81 -5.82
C PHE A 55 -9.91 -10.50 -5.06
N VAL A 56 -9.33 -10.55 -3.85
CA VAL A 56 -8.98 -9.37 -3.06
C VAL A 56 -7.95 -8.54 -3.80
N VAL A 57 -6.89 -9.17 -4.31
CA VAL A 57 -5.81 -8.48 -5.04
C VAL A 57 -6.37 -7.78 -6.29
N ARG A 58 -7.22 -8.48 -7.06
CA ARG A 58 -7.90 -7.87 -8.22
C ARG A 58 -8.71 -6.65 -7.81
N ARG A 59 -9.48 -6.75 -6.71
CA ARG A 59 -10.31 -5.64 -6.24
C ARG A 59 -9.47 -4.44 -5.78
N VAL A 60 -8.35 -4.69 -5.12
CA VAL A 60 -7.39 -3.63 -4.74
C VAL A 60 -6.85 -2.91 -5.97
N HIS A 61 -6.47 -3.65 -7.01
CA HIS A 61 -5.98 -3.05 -8.25
C HIS A 61 -7.07 -2.26 -8.98
N GLU A 62 -8.31 -2.77 -9.03
CA GLU A 62 -9.47 -2.05 -9.58
C GLU A 62 -9.68 -0.70 -8.85
N ILE A 63 -9.64 -0.70 -7.51
CA ILE A 63 -9.76 0.52 -6.69
C ILE A 63 -8.65 1.52 -7.01
N CYS A 64 -7.43 1.03 -7.26
CA CYS A 64 -6.28 1.86 -7.58
C CYS A 64 -6.17 2.25 -9.06
N GLY A 65 -7.11 1.82 -9.92
CA GLY A 65 -7.06 2.08 -11.35
C GLY A 65 -5.90 1.40 -12.07
N ILE A 66 -5.33 0.34 -11.48
CA ILE A 66 -4.23 -0.43 -12.07
C ILE A 66 -4.83 -1.48 -13.00
N ALA A 67 -4.53 -1.40 -14.30
CA ALA A 67 -4.93 -2.41 -15.26
C ALA A 67 -4.27 -3.75 -14.91
N VAL A 68 -5.09 -4.78 -14.71
CA VAL A 68 -4.63 -6.14 -14.39
C VAL A 68 -4.99 -7.04 -15.55
N ASP A 69 -4.08 -7.14 -16.52
CA ASP A 69 -4.30 -7.99 -17.69
C ASP A 69 -4.21 -9.50 -17.35
N ALA A 70 -3.61 -9.84 -16.20
CA ALA A 70 -3.50 -11.22 -15.72
C ALA A 70 -3.62 -11.28 -14.19
N SER A 71 -4.33 -12.31 -13.69
CA SER A 71 -4.33 -12.64 -12.26
C SER A 71 -2.89 -12.74 -11.77
N PRO A 72 -2.53 -12.14 -10.61
CA PRO A 72 -1.17 -12.18 -10.11
C PRO A 72 -0.69 -13.63 -10.05
N ALA A 73 0.40 -13.92 -10.75
CA ALA A 73 0.94 -15.28 -10.85
C ALA A 73 1.52 -15.78 -9.52
N GLN A 74 1.72 -14.88 -8.55
CA GLN A 74 2.27 -15.20 -7.24
C GLN A 74 1.28 -14.86 -6.11
N PRO A 75 1.27 -15.66 -5.04
CA PRO A 75 0.50 -15.35 -3.83
C PRO A 75 0.99 -14.02 -3.26
N VAL A 76 0.10 -13.03 -3.21
CA VAL A 76 0.44 -11.70 -2.70
C VAL A 76 0.09 -11.64 -1.23
N GLN A 77 1.08 -11.46 -0.37
CA GLN A 77 0.91 -11.39 1.08
C GLN A 77 1.14 -9.96 1.57
N LEU A 78 0.46 -9.57 2.64
CA LEU A 78 0.72 -8.30 3.31
C LEU A 78 2.12 -8.31 3.96
N GLY A 79 2.91 -7.29 3.66
CA GLY A 79 4.17 -7.04 4.36
C GLY A 79 3.98 -6.66 5.83
N ALA A 80 5.08 -6.62 6.58
CA ALA A 80 5.03 -6.30 8.01
C ALA A 80 4.41 -4.93 8.31
N ASN A 81 4.65 -3.96 7.42
CA ASN A 81 4.12 -2.60 7.55
C ASN A 81 2.61 -2.56 7.26
N GLU A 82 2.14 -3.24 6.20
CA GLU A 82 0.71 -3.30 5.92
C GLU A 82 -0.05 -4.01 7.04
N ARG A 83 0.51 -5.08 7.61
CA ARG A 83 -0.08 -5.77 8.76
C ARG A 83 -0.19 -4.87 9.99
N ALA A 84 0.88 -4.15 10.32
CA ALA A 84 0.87 -3.20 11.43
C ALA A 84 -0.16 -2.08 11.21
N TYR A 85 -0.29 -1.61 9.97
CA TYR A 85 -1.29 -0.63 9.60
C TYR A 85 -2.70 -1.16 9.85
N ILE A 86 -3.08 -2.30 9.26
CA ILE A 86 -4.46 -2.83 9.38
C ILE A 86 -4.80 -3.32 10.79
N ALA A 87 -3.81 -3.75 11.59
CA ALA A 87 -4.03 -4.12 12.98
C ALA A 87 -4.62 -2.95 13.79
N GLY A 88 -4.24 -1.72 13.46
CA GLY A 88 -4.83 -0.50 14.02
C GLY A 88 -6.30 -0.29 13.64
N TRP A 89 -6.83 -1.00 12.65
CA TRP A 89 -8.22 -0.87 12.16
C TRP A 89 -9.14 -1.99 12.61
N ALA A 90 -8.66 -3.01 13.31
CA ALA A 90 -9.48 -4.16 13.73
C ALA A 90 -10.78 -3.74 14.43
N HIS A 91 -10.70 -2.76 15.34
CA HIS A 91 -11.85 -2.22 16.06
C HIS A 91 -12.82 -1.40 15.17
N ALA A 92 -12.32 -0.80 14.08
CA ALA A 92 -13.10 0.05 13.18
C ALA A 92 -13.87 -0.74 12.12
N VAL A 93 -13.60 -2.03 11.99
CA VAL A 93 -14.23 -2.95 11.02
C VAL A 93 -15.23 -3.90 11.70
N ASP A 94 -15.16 -4.02 13.04
CA ASP A 94 -15.95 -4.98 13.85
C ASP A 94 -17.40 -4.54 14.16
N TRP A 95 -17.81 -3.31 13.82
CA TRP A 95 -19.11 -2.77 14.24
C TRP A 95 -20.26 -3.10 13.27
N THR A 96 -20.73 -4.35 13.26
CA THR A 96 -22.13 -4.69 12.92
C THR A 96 -22.56 -5.98 13.57
#